data_AF-R9L616-F1
#
_entry.id   AF-R9L616-F1
#
_cell.length_a   1.000
_cell.length_b   1.000
_cell.length_c   1.000
_cell.angle_alpha   90.00
_cell.angle_beta   90.00
_cell.angle_gamma   90.00
#
_symmetry.space_group_name_H-M   'P 1'
#
loop_
_entity.id
_entity.type
_entity.pdbx_description
1 polymer ?
#
loop_
_entity_poly.entity_id
_entity_poly.type
_entity_poly.pdbx_seq_one_letter_code
_entity_poly.pdbx_strand_id
1 'polypeptide(L)'
;MERVRSKCGRVAMLAVAVCAAALLMAAAPGVAHAAPKTSGGAQVHTLSENVTYTQYDITGDKKPDKIKVKATYDGYGYRSRIVVYVNGKKAFSKSTYFYGVVAQLITLKNGKPFLFLEAWSDNDDADVRGLFKCSKGKLKQVVDCNNGFGKKIGTHRGGEIKAVTGNKIVVSHRIMSYMAGNISGDFTYKYTKGTLKKTSNTGKLSVGNRKSNTYKALKSMKAYKSTNCKSTKFTIKKGQKVKFLKVYVKGNTVRFQVKTGGKTGWIKVADRYESPLMYRQQESWGATYRPPFKGLFLAG
;
A
#
# COMPACT_ATOMS: atom_id res chain seq x y z
N MET A 1 -89.64 -45.87 -0.57
CA MET A 1 -90.73 -45.08 -1.17
C MET A 1 -90.23 -43.68 -1.41
N GLU A 2 -90.68 -43.10 -2.52
CA GLU A 2 -90.52 -41.72 -3.01
C GLU A 2 -89.14 -41.21 -3.49
N ARG A 3 -89.10 -41.07 -4.82
CA ARG A 3 -88.29 -40.15 -5.62
C ARG A 3 -88.71 -38.71 -5.35
N VAL A 4 -87.78 -37.75 -5.43
CA VAL A 4 -88.01 -36.51 -6.22
C VAL A 4 -86.68 -36.06 -6.86
N ARG A 5 -86.77 -35.76 -8.16
CA ARG A 5 -85.76 -35.27 -9.10
C ARG A 5 -85.48 -33.76 -8.92
N SER A 6 -84.36 -33.26 -9.45
CA SER A 6 -84.34 -32.27 -10.56
C SER A 6 -83.22 -31.21 -10.51
N LYS A 7 -82.36 -31.27 -11.55
CA LYS A 7 -81.77 -30.19 -12.39
C LYS A 7 -80.84 -29.09 -11.80
N CYS A 8 -79.60 -29.16 -12.30
CA CYS A 8 -78.94 -28.17 -13.20
C CYS A 8 -78.66 -26.73 -12.68
N GLY A 9 -77.38 -26.33 -12.65
CA GLY A 9 -76.99 -24.91 -12.58
C GLY A 9 -75.57 -24.63 -12.06
N ARG A 10 -74.61 -24.66 -12.99
CA ARG A 10 -73.20 -24.21 -12.97
C ARG A 10 -72.71 -23.11 -11.98
N VAL A 11 -71.47 -23.35 -11.47
CA VAL A 11 -70.32 -22.41 -11.27
C VAL A 11 -70.27 -21.67 -9.91
N ALA A 12 -69.18 -21.55 -9.14
CA ALA A 12 -67.74 -21.77 -9.32
C ALA A 12 -67.08 -22.33 -8.03
N MET A 13 -65.98 -23.06 -8.17
CA MET A 13 -65.08 -23.45 -7.09
C MET A 13 -64.39 -22.24 -6.46
N LEU A 14 -64.35 -22.17 -5.12
CA LEU A 14 -63.17 -21.69 -4.40
C LEU A 14 -63.10 -22.33 -2.99
N ALA A 15 -62.33 -23.42 -2.97
CA ALA A 15 -61.69 -24.04 -1.81
C ALA A 15 -60.44 -23.21 -1.45
N VAL A 16 -59.87 -23.17 -0.24
CA VAL A 16 -60.10 -23.89 1.00
C VAL A 16 -59.28 -23.19 2.10
N ALA A 17 -59.79 -23.40 3.31
CA ALA A 17 -59.21 -23.36 4.64
C ALA A 17 -57.78 -22.86 4.91
N VAL A 18 -57.75 -22.04 5.95
CA VAL A 18 -56.63 -21.66 6.81
C VAL A 18 -55.99 -22.90 7.47
N CYS A 19 -54.66 -22.99 7.42
CA CYS A 19 -53.86 -23.82 8.32
C CYS A 19 -52.72 -22.98 8.90
N ALA A 20 -52.69 -22.91 10.22
CA ALA A 20 -51.60 -22.35 11.00
C ALA A 20 -50.39 -23.29 10.92
N ALA A 21 -49.21 -22.75 10.60
CA ALA A 21 -47.94 -23.43 10.77
C ALA A 21 -46.90 -22.45 11.32
N ALA A 22 -46.21 -22.90 12.37
CA ALA A 22 -45.18 -22.20 13.09
C ALA A 22 -44.02 -21.76 12.19
N LEU A 23 -43.60 -20.51 12.33
CA LEU A 23 -42.42 -19.94 11.67
C LEU A 23 -41.14 -20.50 12.32
N LEU A 24 -40.65 -21.65 11.84
CA LEU A 24 -39.22 -21.93 11.85
C LEU A 24 -38.55 -21.10 10.76
N MET A 25 -37.95 -19.98 11.13
CA MET A 25 -36.98 -19.29 10.27
C MET A 25 -35.70 -20.13 10.21
N ALA A 26 -35.70 -21.15 9.34
CA ALA A 26 -34.48 -21.79 8.91
C ALA A 26 -33.61 -20.73 8.21
N ALA A 27 -32.43 -20.44 8.78
CA ALA A 27 -31.43 -19.63 8.11
C ALA A 27 -31.10 -20.28 6.77
N ALA A 28 -31.48 -19.61 5.68
CA ALA A 28 -31.14 -20.08 4.34
C ALA A 28 -29.61 -20.27 4.26
N PRO A 29 -29.12 -21.41 3.75
CA PRO A 29 -27.69 -21.59 3.52
C PRO A 29 -27.23 -20.49 2.56
N GLY A 30 -26.34 -19.63 3.05
CA GLY A 30 -25.74 -18.56 2.28
C GLY A 30 -25.18 -19.13 0.99
N VAL A 31 -25.52 -18.51 -0.14
CA VAL A 31 -25.14 -18.93 -1.49
C VAL A 31 -23.64 -19.20 -1.53
N ALA A 32 -23.26 -20.47 -1.53
CA ALA A 32 -21.90 -20.92 -1.72
C ALA A 32 -21.51 -20.59 -3.16
N HIS A 33 -20.94 -19.41 -3.35
CA HIS A 33 -20.31 -19.06 -4.62
C HIS A 33 -19.05 -19.92 -4.75
N ALA A 34 -19.03 -20.75 -5.80
CA ALA A 34 -17.87 -21.56 -6.15
C ALA A 34 -16.60 -20.70 -6.15
N ALA A 35 -15.50 -21.26 -5.62
CA ALA A 35 -14.19 -20.62 -5.69
C ALA A 35 -13.91 -20.21 -7.15
N PRO A 36 -13.45 -18.98 -7.42
CA PRO A 36 -13.20 -18.54 -8.78
C PRO A 36 -12.19 -19.49 -9.43
N LYS A 37 -12.63 -20.19 -10.49
CA LYS A 37 -11.73 -20.84 -11.44
C LYS A 37 -10.72 -19.79 -11.87
N THR A 38 -9.43 -20.07 -11.76
CA THR A 38 -8.35 -19.11 -12.01
C THR A 38 -8.26 -18.83 -13.51
N SER A 39 -9.14 -17.98 -14.02
CA SER A 39 -9.09 -17.41 -15.36
C SER A 39 -8.48 -16.01 -15.30
N GLY A 40 -7.26 -15.88 -15.86
CA GLY A 40 -6.72 -14.63 -16.39
C GLY A 40 -6.23 -13.56 -15.40
N GLY A 41 -4.94 -13.59 -15.07
CA GLY A 41 -4.21 -12.41 -14.55
C GLY A 41 -3.96 -12.40 -13.05
N ALA A 42 -3.36 -11.31 -12.58
CA ALA A 42 -3.20 -11.07 -11.14
C ALA A 42 -4.46 -10.38 -10.61
N GLN A 43 -4.82 -10.66 -9.35
CA GLN A 43 -6.04 -10.17 -8.72
C GLN A 43 -5.71 -9.42 -7.43
N VAL A 44 -6.51 -8.39 -7.12
CA VAL A 44 -6.42 -7.60 -5.89
C VAL A 44 -7.82 -7.43 -5.33
N HIS A 45 -8.01 -7.81 -4.07
CA HIS A 45 -9.28 -7.69 -3.35
C HIS A 45 -9.08 -6.90 -2.07
N THR A 46 -9.79 -5.80 -1.92
CA THR A 46 -9.81 -5.05 -0.66
C THR A 46 -10.64 -5.80 0.37
N LEU A 47 -10.10 -5.98 1.57
CA LEU A 47 -10.78 -6.61 2.69
C LEU A 47 -11.24 -5.53 3.66
N SER A 48 -12.51 -5.54 4.00
CA SER A 48 -13.07 -4.67 5.03
C SER A 48 -12.74 -5.22 6.41
N GLU A 49 -12.54 -4.30 7.37
CA GLU A 49 -12.39 -4.66 8.77
C GLU A 49 -13.60 -5.43 9.29
N ASN A 50 -13.36 -6.36 10.21
CA ASN A 50 -14.36 -7.18 10.91
C ASN A 50 -15.21 -8.12 10.05
N VAL A 51 -15.03 -8.15 8.74
CA VAL A 51 -15.67 -9.09 7.81
C VAL A 51 -14.86 -10.39 7.70
N THR A 52 -15.55 -11.52 7.64
CA THR A 52 -14.93 -12.83 7.37
C THR A 52 -15.14 -13.19 5.91
N TYR A 53 -14.04 -13.42 5.19
CA TYR A 53 -14.04 -13.88 3.80
C TYR A 53 -13.69 -15.37 3.76
N THR A 54 -14.34 -16.15 2.89
CA THR A 54 -14.20 -17.61 2.85
C THR A 54 -13.91 -18.16 1.44
N GLN A 55 -13.77 -17.28 0.45
CA GLN A 55 -13.64 -17.64 -0.96
C GLN A 55 -12.20 -17.52 -1.51
N TYR A 56 -11.23 -17.13 -0.68
CA TYR A 56 -9.88 -16.81 -1.14
C TYR A 56 -8.81 -17.68 -0.49
N ASP A 57 -7.73 -17.96 -1.22
CA ASP A 57 -6.56 -18.72 -0.75
C ASP A 57 -5.44 -17.75 -0.33
N ILE A 58 -5.22 -17.58 0.99
CA ILE A 58 -4.10 -16.79 1.54
C ILE A 58 -2.91 -17.68 1.91
N THR A 59 -3.14 -18.98 2.13
CA THR A 59 -2.09 -19.94 2.49
C THR A 59 -1.25 -20.41 1.29
N GLY A 60 -1.80 -20.29 0.09
CA GLY A 60 -1.21 -20.68 -1.18
C GLY A 60 -1.34 -22.18 -1.47
N ASP A 61 -2.26 -22.89 -0.80
CA ASP A 61 -2.50 -24.33 -0.95
C ASP A 61 -3.61 -24.65 -1.97
N LYS A 62 -4.13 -23.62 -2.65
CA LYS A 62 -5.22 -23.65 -3.64
C LYS A 62 -6.59 -24.01 -3.05
N LYS A 63 -6.76 -23.95 -1.73
CA LYS A 63 -8.05 -24.13 -1.07
C LYS A 63 -8.52 -22.79 -0.49
N PRO A 64 -9.84 -22.54 -0.46
CA PRO A 64 -10.35 -21.35 0.20
C PRO A 64 -10.06 -21.35 1.70
N ASP A 65 -9.61 -20.22 2.22
CA ASP A 65 -9.32 -19.95 3.63
C ASP A 65 -10.38 -19.02 4.24
N LYS A 66 -10.58 -19.11 5.57
CA LYS A 66 -11.31 -18.10 6.34
C LYS A 66 -10.37 -16.97 6.74
N ILE A 67 -10.57 -15.78 6.22
CA ILE A 67 -9.72 -14.60 6.46
C ILE A 67 -10.52 -13.52 7.16
N LYS A 68 -10.00 -12.97 8.26
CA LYS A 68 -10.59 -11.82 8.95
C LYS A 68 -9.50 -10.86 9.42
N VAL A 69 -9.62 -9.60 9.03
CA VAL A 69 -8.83 -8.50 9.59
C VAL A 69 -9.68 -7.80 10.64
N LYS A 70 -9.19 -7.72 11.87
CA LYS A 70 -9.93 -7.18 13.03
C LYS A 70 -9.12 -6.08 13.69
N ALA A 71 -9.74 -4.93 13.91
CA ALA A 71 -9.28 -3.96 14.89
C ALA A 71 -9.93 -4.24 16.24
N THR A 72 -9.19 -4.01 17.33
CA THR A 72 -9.75 -3.92 18.68
C THR A 72 -9.54 -2.51 19.20
N TYR A 73 -10.38 -2.12 20.15
CA TYR A 73 -10.42 -0.79 20.72
C TYR A 73 -9.88 -0.81 22.16
N ASP A 74 -9.26 0.28 22.60
CA ASP A 74 -8.95 0.50 24.02
C ASP A 74 -10.17 1.01 24.79
N GLY A 75 -10.00 1.29 26.08
CA GLY A 75 -11.06 1.77 26.97
C GLY A 75 -11.62 3.16 26.60
N TYR A 76 -10.96 3.89 25.69
CA TYR A 76 -11.39 5.20 25.20
C TYR A 76 -12.02 5.12 23.81
N GLY A 77 -12.17 3.91 23.24
CA GLY A 77 -12.75 3.71 21.92
C GLY A 77 -11.78 3.96 20.76
N TYR A 78 -10.48 4.11 21.02
CA TYR A 78 -9.48 4.21 19.95
C TYR A 78 -9.01 2.83 19.52
N ARG A 79 -8.74 2.65 18.22
CA ARG A 79 -8.17 1.37 17.75
C ARG A 79 -6.77 1.21 18.32
N SER A 80 -6.54 0.10 19.01
CA SER A 80 -5.33 -0.13 19.83
C SER A 80 -4.58 -1.40 19.46
N ARG A 81 -5.18 -2.27 18.65
CA ARG A 81 -4.53 -3.47 18.12
C ARG A 81 -5.18 -3.94 16.84
N ILE A 82 -4.35 -4.29 15.86
CA ILE A 82 -4.75 -4.97 14.64
C ILE A 82 -4.43 -6.46 14.75
N VAL A 83 -5.35 -7.31 14.30
CA VAL A 83 -5.23 -8.77 14.32
C VAL A 83 -5.69 -9.33 12.98
N VAL A 84 -4.92 -10.24 12.40
CA VAL A 84 -5.36 -11.02 11.23
C VAL A 84 -5.53 -12.47 11.63
N TYR A 85 -6.72 -13.00 11.38
CA TYR A 85 -7.07 -14.40 11.56
C TYR A 85 -7.05 -15.11 10.21
N VAL A 86 -6.48 -16.31 10.19
CA VAL A 86 -6.52 -17.25 9.07
C VAL A 86 -7.00 -18.59 9.61
N ASN A 87 -8.10 -19.10 9.07
CA ASN A 87 -8.75 -20.35 9.50
C ASN A 87 -9.04 -20.38 11.01
N GLY A 88 -9.55 -19.27 11.54
CA GLY A 88 -9.86 -19.08 12.96
C GLY A 88 -8.64 -18.88 13.87
N LYS A 89 -7.42 -19.08 13.37
CA LYS A 89 -6.17 -18.94 14.14
C LYS A 89 -5.56 -17.56 13.94
N LYS A 90 -4.98 -17.00 15.01
CA LYS A 90 -4.26 -15.72 14.97
C LYS A 90 -2.97 -15.85 14.16
N ALA A 91 -2.96 -15.29 12.95
CA ALA A 91 -1.84 -15.34 12.02
C ALA A 91 -0.90 -14.13 12.15
N PHE A 92 -1.44 -12.97 12.54
CA PHE A 92 -0.71 -11.74 12.83
C PHE A 92 -1.39 -10.95 13.95
N SER A 93 -0.61 -10.22 14.74
CA SER A 93 -1.14 -9.22 15.64
C SER A 93 -0.08 -8.18 15.97
N LYS A 94 -0.50 -6.91 16.09
CA LYS A 94 0.33 -5.80 16.58
C LYS A 94 -0.54 -4.87 17.40
N SER A 95 -0.13 -4.61 18.64
CA SER A 95 -0.68 -3.52 19.45
C SER A 95 -0.03 -2.22 18.97
N THR A 96 -0.87 -1.26 18.57
CA THR A 96 -0.49 0.08 18.12
C THR A 96 -1.75 0.93 18.03
N TYR A 97 -1.61 2.24 18.17
CA TYR A 97 -2.64 3.20 17.85
C TYR A 97 -2.76 3.38 16.32
N PHE A 98 -3.97 3.51 15.81
CA PHE A 98 -4.25 3.78 14.39
C PHE A 98 -5.69 4.28 14.18
N TYR A 99 -5.95 4.98 13.08
CA TYR A 99 -7.27 5.50 12.73
C TYR A 99 -8.04 4.60 11.78
N GLY A 100 -7.36 3.80 10.95
CA GLY A 100 -8.01 2.91 10.02
C GLY A 100 -7.08 1.85 9.45
N VAL A 101 -7.68 0.89 8.74
CA VAL A 101 -6.96 -0.22 8.11
C VAL A 101 -7.12 -0.19 6.60
N VAL A 102 -6.02 -0.39 5.89
CA VAL A 102 -6.06 -0.81 4.49
C VAL A 102 -5.55 -2.25 4.42
N ALA A 103 -6.40 -3.15 3.94
CA ALA A 103 -6.06 -4.54 3.74
C ALA A 103 -6.39 -4.95 2.30
N GLN A 104 -5.41 -5.45 1.57
CA GLN A 104 -5.60 -5.93 0.20
C GLN A 104 -5.01 -7.32 0.05
N LEU A 105 -5.86 -8.30 -0.25
CA LEU A 105 -5.43 -9.63 -0.65
C LEU A 105 -5.02 -9.59 -2.12
N ILE A 106 -3.78 -10.00 -2.39
CA ILE A 106 -3.17 -9.95 -3.71
C ILE A 106 -2.83 -11.37 -4.14
N THR A 107 -3.42 -11.82 -5.24
CA THR A 107 -3.08 -13.10 -5.88
C THR A 107 -2.33 -12.82 -7.17
N LEU A 108 -1.06 -13.20 -7.23
CA LEU A 108 -0.26 -13.04 -8.45
C LEU A 108 -0.75 -14.00 -9.55
N LYS A 109 -0.37 -13.75 -10.81
CA LYS A 109 -0.73 -14.61 -11.96
C LYS A 109 -0.33 -16.08 -11.77
N ASN A 110 0.75 -16.36 -11.05
CA ASN A 110 1.19 -17.71 -10.71
C ASN A 110 0.45 -18.30 -9.49
N GLY A 111 -0.66 -17.70 -9.06
CA GLY A 111 -1.48 -18.13 -7.94
C GLY A 111 -0.84 -17.90 -6.57
N LYS A 112 0.24 -17.12 -6.46
CA LYS A 112 0.90 -16.89 -5.16
C LYS A 112 0.24 -15.72 -4.41
N PRO A 113 -0.28 -15.94 -3.20
CA PRO A 113 -0.97 -14.92 -2.44
C PRO A 113 -0.05 -14.08 -1.55
N PHE A 114 -0.43 -12.83 -1.35
CA PHE A 114 0.17 -11.86 -0.44
C PHE A 114 -0.94 -10.99 0.18
N LEU A 115 -0.73 -10.51 1.39
CA LEU A 115 -1.60 -9.52 2.02
C LEU A 115 -0.83 -8.21 2.13
N PHE A 116 -1.27 -7.15 1.47
CA PHE A 116 -0.90 -5.81 1.87
C PHE A 116 -1.73 -5.44 3.10
N LEU A 117 -1.04 -4.98 4.15
CA LEU A 117 -1.68 -4.57 5.39
C LEU A 117 -1.07 -3.26 5.86
N GLU A 118 -1.93 -2.31 6.17
CA GLU A 118 -1.62 -1.00 6.70
C GLU A 118 -2.57 -0.66 7.85
N ALA A 119 -2.02 -0.15 8.94
CA ALA A 119 -2.75 0.47 10.05
C ALA A 119 -2.25 1.91 10.20
N TRP A 120 -2.92 2.86 9.56
CA TRP A 120 -2.42 4.24 9.41
C TRP A 120 -2.78 5.11 10.61
N SER A 121 -1.88 6.04 10.94
CA SER A 121 -1.96 6.99 12.05
C SER A 121 -1.69 8.41 11.55
N ASP A 122 -1.41 9.35 12.47
CA ASP A 122 -1.15 10.75 12.14
C ASP A 122 -0.05 10.93 11.08
N ASN A 123 -0.19 11.97 10.25
CA ASN A 123 0.77 12.33 9.19
C ASN A 123 1.09 11.19 8.20
N ASP A 124 0.10 10.35 7.91
CA ASP A 124 0.24 9.14 7.09
C ASP A 124 1.33 8.17 7.62
N ASP A 125 1.73 8.27 8.89
CA ASP A 125 2.62 7.28 9.50
C ASP A 125 1.85 5.96 9.77
N ALA A 126 2.58 4.86 9.95
CA ALA A 126 1.99 3.58 10.33
C ALA A 126 3.03 2.67 10.97
N ASP A 127 2.66 2.04 12.08
CA ASP A 127 3.47 1.01 12.72
C ASP A 127 3.39 -0.34 11.99
N VAL A 128 2.27 -0.57 11.29
CA VAL A 128 2.05 -1.73 10.42
C VAL A 128 1.86 -1.21 9.01
N ARG A 129 2.83 -1.46 8.13
CA ARG A 129 2.69 -1.23 6.69
C ARG A 129 3.61 -2.16 5.90
N GLY A 130 3.04 -3.05 5.11
CA GLY A 130 3.86 -3.99 4.37
C GLY A 130 3.09 -5.01 3.54
N LEU A 131 3.85 -5.76 2.75
CA LEU A 131 3.38 -6.99 2.13
C LEU A 131 3.77 -8.17 3.00
N PHE A 132 2.79 -9.01 3.29
CA PHE A 132 2.90 -10.20 4.13
C PHE A 132 2.61 -11.44 3.33
N LYS A 133 3.28 -12.54 3.67
CA LYS A 133 3.02 -13.87 3.14
C LYS A 133 2.61 -14.80 4.27
N CYS A 134 1.56 -15.60 4.08
CA CYS A 134 1.23 -16.67 5.01
C CYS A 134 2.23 -17.84 4.86
N SER A 135 2.80 -18.28 5.96
CA SER A 135 3.68 -19.44 6.02
C SER A 135 3.53 -20.12 7.37
N LYS A 136 3.20 -21.42 7.36
CA LYS A 136 2.96 -22.22 8.57
C LYS A 136 1.94 -21.55 9.51
N GLY A 137 0.84 -21.03 8.95
CA GLY A 137 -0.24 -20.37 9.69
C GLY A 137 0.10 -19.00 10.29
N LYS A 138 1.26 -18.41 9.95
CA LYS A 138 1.67 -17.06 10.39
C LYS A 138 1.94 -16.16 9.20
N LEU A 139 1.53 -14.90 9.30
CA LEU A 139 1.88 -13.88 8.31
C LEU A 139 3.26 -13.32 8.62
N LYS A 140 4.17 -13.44 7.66
CA LYS A 140 5.53 -12.88 7.74
C LYS A 140 5.65 -11.73 6.76
N GLN A 141 6.16 -10.59 7.23
CA GLN A 141 6.43 -9.45 6.37
C GLN A 141 7.55 -9.82 5.37
N VAL A 142 7.28 -9.64 4.09
CA VAL A 142 8.23 -9.91 2.99
C VAL A 142 8.70 -8.64 2.29
N VAL A 143 7.92 -7.55 2.40
CA VAL A 143 8.33 -6.20 2.02
C VAL A 143 7.91 -5.24 3.12
N ASP A 144 8.89 -4.51 3.65
CA ASP A 144 8.67 -3.36 4.53
C ASP A 144 8.35 -2.13 3.66
N CYS A 145 7.11 -1.66 3.77
CA CYS A 145 6.62 -0.51 3.01
C CYS A 145 6.81 0.82 3.76
N ASN A 146 7.32 0.82 4.99
CA ASN A 146 7.70 2.04 5.70
C ASN A 146 9.13 2.48 5.36
N ASN A 147 10.02 1.56 5.00
CA ASN A 147 11.45 1.89 4.89
C ASN A 147 12.00 1.76 3.46
N GLY A 148 11.19 2.04 2.43
CA GLY A 148 11.60 1.96 1.02
C GLY A 148 12.76 2.86 0.62
N PHE A 149 12.95 3.99 1.32
CA PHE A 149 14.07 4.92 1.15
C PHE A 149 15.17 4.76 2.21
N GLY A 150 15.09 3.74 3.06
CA GLY A 150 15.86 3.68 4.30
C GLY A 150 15.34 4.66 5.35
N LYS A 151 16.10 4.83 6.44
CA LYS A 151 15.64 5.52 7.66
C LYS A 151 16.21 6.92 7.86
N LYS A 152 17.14 7.35 7.01
CA LYS A 152 18.00 8.51 7.31
C LYS A 152 17.66 9.79 6.58
N ILE A 153 16.89 9.77 5.50
CA ILE A 153 16.77 10.95 4.61
C ILE A 153 15.55 11.83 4.90
N GLY A 154 14.79 11.53 5.95
CA GLY A 154 13.53 12.17 6.27
C GLY A 154 12.65 11.40 7.26
N THR A 155 11.44 11.94 7.47
CA THR A 155 10.37 11.45 8.35
C THR A 155 9.09 11.15 7.55
N HIS A 156 7.99 10.77 8.21
CA HIS A 156 6.69 10.50 7.58
C HIS A 156 6.79 9.50 6.43
N ARG A 157 7.13 8.26 6.80
CA ARG A 157 7.50 7.24 5.81
C ARG A 157 6.32 6.34 5.54
N GLY A 158 6.09 6.02 4.27
CA GLY A 158 4.97 5.17 3.90
C GLY A 158 5.18 4.47 2.58
N GLY A 159 4.17 3.72 2.18
CA GLY A 159 4.20 2.95 0.96
C GLY A 159 2.90 2.24 0.65
N GLU A 160 2.47 2.33 -0.60
CA GLU A 160 1.19 1.80 -1.07
C GLU A 160 1.39 0.89 -2.28
N ILE A 161 0.41 0.02 -2.53
CA ILE A 161 0.37 -0.79 -3.75
C ILE A 161 -0.10 0.09 -4.90
N LYS A 162 0.82 0.37 -5.84
CA LYS A 162 0.54 1.18 -7.02
C LYS A 162 -0.06 0.36 -8.16
N ALA A 163 0.46 -0.85 -8.35
CA ALA A 163 0.02 -1.74 -9.40
C ALA A 163 0.40 -3.19 -9.10
N VAL A 164 -0.44 -4.12 -9.56
CA VAL A 164 -0.14 -5.56 -9.60
C VAL A 164 -0.29 -6.02 -11.03
N THR A 165 0.76 -6.64 -11.59
CA THR A 165 0.74 -7.10 -12.99
C THR A 165 1.52 -8.39 -13.12
N GLY A 166 0.83 -9.47 -13.51
CA GLY A 166 1.45 -10.79 -13.61
C GLY A 166 2.01 -11.26 -12.27
N ASN A 167 3.33 -11.47 -12.19
CA ASN A 167 4.03 -11.89 -10.98
C ASN A 167 4.83 -10.75 -10.34
N LYS A 168 4.42 -9.51 -10.57
CA LYS A 168 5.09 -8.29 -10.10
C LYS A 168 4.10 -7.40 -9.35
N ILE A 169 4.62 -6.75 -8.31
CA ILE A 169 3.93 -5.71 -7.53
C ILE A 169 4.79 -4.46 -7.60
N VAL A 170 4.20 -3.32 -7.95
CA VAL A 170 4.84 -2.01 -7.85
C VAL A 170 4.39 -1.37 -6.54
N VAL A 171 5.35 -1.09 -5.67
CA VAL A 171 5.11 -0.35 -4.43
C VAL A 171 5.63 1.07 -4.62
N SER A 172 4.76 2.06 -4.38
CA SER A 172 5.13 3.47 -4.34
C SER A 172 5.46 3.81 -2.90
N HIS A 173 6.74 3.97 -2.59
CA HIS A 173 7.20 4.38 -1.26
C HIS A 173 7.18 5.90 -1.18
N ARG A 174 6.87 6.46 -0.01
CA ARG A 174 6.79 7.91 0.25
C ARG A 174 7.62 8.28 1.47
N ILE A 175 8.17 9.49 1.47
CA ILE A 175 8.90 10.06 2.61
C ILE A 175 8.91 11.59 2.53
N MET A 176 8.85 12.26 3.68
CA MET A 176 9.17 13.68 3.80
C MET A 176 10.69 13.88 3.91
N SER A 177 11.35 14.06 2.77
CA SER A 177 12.80 14.18 2.69
C SER A 177 13.32 15.55 3.10
N TYR A 178 14.42 15.59 3.87
CA TYR A 178 15.11 16.83 4.21
C TYR A 178 15.49 17.65 2.97
N MET A 179 16.00 17.01 1.93
CA MET A 179 16.54 17.70 0.74
C MET A 179 15.47 18.05 -0.30
N ALA A 180 14.33 17.35 -0.29
CA ALA A 180 13.40 17.36 -1.42
C ALA A 180 11.91 17.49 -1.03
N GLY A 181 11.59 17.66 0.26
CA GLY A 181 10.20 17.68 0.73
C GLY A 181 9.53 16.31 0.52
N ASN A 182 8.21 16.30 0.32
CA ASN A 182 7.48 15.09 -0.02
C ASN A 182 8.02 14.47 -1.31
N ILE A 183 8.44 13.20 -1.26
CA ILE A 183 8.87 12.45 -2.44
C ILE A 183 8.19 11.08 -2.49
N SER A 184 8.02 10.56 -3.70
CA SER A 184 7.62 9.18 -3.92
C SER A 184 8.55 8.41 -4.86
N GLY A 185 8.71 7.12 -4.60
CA GLY A 185 9.65 6.23 -5.27
C GLY A 185 8.96 4.93 -5.67
N ASP A 186 8.74 4.72 -6.96
CA ASP A 186 8.13 3.49 -7.45
C ASP A 186 9.19 2.40 -7.61
N PHE A 187 9.05 1.31 -6.84
CA PHE A 187 9.92 0.13 -6.93
C PHE A 187 9.11 -1.11 -7.29
N THR A 188 9.61 -1.88 -8.26
CA THR A 188 9.01 -3.15 -8.66
C THR A 188 9.58 -4.30 -7.84
N TYR A 189 8.69 -5.14 -7.32
CA TYR A 189 9.00 -6.37 -6.62
C TYR A 189 8.48 -7.54 -7.44
N LYS A 190 9.35 -8.51 -7.73
CA LYS A 190 9.01 -9.73 -8.48
C LYS A 190 9.02 -10.92 -7.54
N TYR A 191 8.05 -11.81 -7.69
CA TYR A 191 8.09 -13.11 -7.03
C TYR A 191 9.30 -13.93 -7.49
N THR A 192 10.17 -14.30 -6.56
CA THR A 192 11.40 -15.07 -6.79
C THR A 192 11.63 -16.01 -5.62
N LYS A 193 11.76 -17.32 -5.89
CA LYS A 193 12.10 -18.35 -4.89
C LYS A 193 11.30 -18.24 -3.58
N GLY A 194 9.97 -18.16 -3.67
CA GLY A 194 9.11 -18.19 -2.47
C GLY A 194 8.80 -16.84 -1.82
N THR A 195 9.37 -15.72 -2.30
CA THR A 195 9.15 -14.39 -1.71
C THR A 195 9.17 -13.28 -2.78
N LEU A 196 8.92 -12.04 -2.37
CA LEU A 196 9.04 -10.85 -3.22
C LEU A 196 10.44 -10.25 -3.10
N LYS A 197 11.08 -10.00 -4.24
CA LYS A 197 12.39 -9.35 -4.30
C LYS A 197 12.32 -8.11 -5.18
N LYS A 198 12.90 -7.01 -4.69
CA LYS A 198 13.05 -5.78 -5.45
C LYS A 198 13.88 -6.05 -6.70
N THR A 199 13.38 -5.69 -7.89
CA THR A 199 14.05 -6.01 -9.18
C THR A 199 15.23 -5.08 -9.47
N SER A 200 15.23 -3.89 -8.88
CA SER A 200 16.27 -2.88 -9.05
C SER A 200 16.38 -2.00 -7.81
N ASN A 201 17.59 -1.54 -7.49
CA ASN A 201 17.78 -0.48 -6.50
C ASN A 201 17.36 0.90 -7.02
N THR A 202 16.99 1.02 -8.30
CA THR A 202 16.56 2.26 -8.91
C THR A 202 15.06 2.26 -9.17
N GLY A 203 14.37 3.31 -8.74
CA GLY A 203 12.94 3.54 -8.94
C GLY A 203 12.65 4.85 -9.65
N LYS A 204 11.41 5.02 -10.12
CA LYS A 204 10.91 6.31 -10.64
C LYS A 204 10.71 7.26 -9.46
N LEU A 205 11.21 8.48 -9.56
CA LEU A 205 11.12 9.47 -8.49
C LEU A 205 10.11 10.56 -8.86
N SER A 206 9.22 10.89 -7.93
CA SER A 206 8.41 12.12 -7.96
C SER A 206 8.82 12.99 -6.76
N VAL A 207 8.84 14.30 -6.97
CA VAL A 207 9.29 15.26 -5.96
C VAL A 207 8.26 16.39 -5.84
N GLY A 208 7.94 16.74 -4.59
CA GLY A 208 6.93 17.72 -4.21
C GLY A 208 5.50 17.29 -4.50
N ASN A 209 4.55 18.11 -4.04
CA ASN A 209 3.10 17.89 -4.21
C ASN A 209 2.57 18.43 -5.56
N ARG A 210 3.42 18.99 -6.42
CA ARG A 210 3.03 19.59 -7.71
C ARG A 210 3.27 18.59 -8.84
N LYS A 211 2.51 18.69 -9.94
CA LYS A 211 2.70 17.89 -11.18
C LYS A 211 4.06 18.13 -11.89
N SER A 212 5.02 18.83 -11.27
CA SER A 212 6.33 19.18 -11.84
C SER A 212 7.47 18.62 -11.00
N ASN A 213 8.28 17.76 -11.61
CA ASN A 213 9.56 17.30 -11.05
C ASN A 213 10.72 18.26 -11.36
N THR A 214 10.47 19.52 -11.72
CA THR A 214 11.52 20.47 -12.13
C THR A 214 11.58 21.67 -11.20
N TYR A 215 12.76 21.93 -10.65
CA TYR A 215 13.00 22.97 -9.65
C TYR A 215 14.25 23.79 -9.97
N LYS A 216 14.36 24.98 -9.38
CA LYS A 216 15.53 25.86 -9.54
C LYS A 216 16.54 25.60 -8.42
N ALA A 217 17.81 25.36 -8.75
CA ALA A 217 18.87 25.18 -7.75
C ALA A 217 19.16 26.50 -7.01
N LEU A 218 19.19 26.46 -5.68
CA LEU A 218 19.53 27.62 -4.84
C LEU A 218 21.03 27.77 -4.57
N LYS A 219 21.79 26.69 -4.75
CA LYS A 219 23.25 26.65 -4.64
C LYS A 219 23.85 25.80 -5.76
N SER A 220 25.13 26.00 -6.02
CA SER A 220 25.89 25.13 -6.91
C SER A 220 26.13 23.77 -6.25
N MET A 221 26.07 22.68 -7.03
CA MET A 221 26.28 21.32 -6.53
C MET A 221 26.84 20.38 -7.61
N LYS A 222 27.59 19.36 -7.18
CA LYS A 222 28.18 18.36 -8.07
C LYS A 222 27.16 17.28 -8.43
N ALA A 223 27.04 16.97 -9.72
CA ALA A 223 26.37 15.78 -10.22
C ALA A 223 27.41 14.76 -10.68
N TYR A 224 27.23 13.51 -10.32
CA TYR A 224 28.20 12.43 -10.44
C TYR A 224 27.84 11.45 -11.58
N LYS A 225 28.86 10.73 -12.07
CA LYS A 225 28.71 9.75 -13.16
C LYS A 225 27.85 8.55 -12.78
N SER A 226 27.94 8.09 -11.52
CA SER A 226 27.23 6.91 -11.01
C SER A 226 26.75 7.11 -9.57
N THR A 227 26.00 6.13 -9.05
CA THR A 227 25.38 6.16 -7.72
C THR A 227 26.38 6.07 -6.56
N ASN A 228 27.63 5.67 -6.82
CA ASN A 228 28.69 5.70 -5.81
C ASN A 228 29.22 7.12 -5.54
N CYS A 229 28.91 8.08 -6.42
CA CYS A 229 29.32 9.48 -6.31
C CYS A 229 30.83 9.70 -6.14
N LYS A 230 31.67 8.88 -6.78
CA LYS A 230 33.15 9.03 -6.75
C LYS A 230 33.67 10.02 -7.79
N SER A 231 33.12 10.03 -9.00
CA SER A 231 33.58 10.89 -10.10
C SER A 231 32.52 11.92 -10.48
N THR A 232 32.90 13.20 -10.46
CA THR A 232 32.02 14.30 -10.89
C THR A 232 31.82 14.23 -12.41
N LYS A 233 30.60 14.41 -12.86
CA LYS A 233 30.22 14.47 -14.28
C LYS A 233 30.02 15.90 -14.76
N PHE A 234 29.37 16.73 -13.95
CA PHE A 234 29.18 18.16 -14.19
C PHE A 234 28.78 18.87 -12.90
N THR A 235 28.83 20.20 -12.93
CA THR A 235 28.34 21.07 -11.85
C THR A 235 27.00 21.66 -12.26
N ILE A 236 25.99 21.50 -11.40
CA ILE A 236 24.74 22.25 -11.46
C ILE A 236 25.04 23.61 -10.84
N LYS A 237 24.92 24.69 -11.62
CA LYS A 237 25.11 26.07 -11.14
C LYS A 237 23.85 26.58 -10.43
N LYS A 238 24.02 27.47 -9.46
CA LYS A 238 22.91 28.25 -8.86
C LYS A 238 22.03 28.85 -9.97
N GLY A 239 20.72 28.81 -9.79
CA GLY A 239 19.75 29.34 -10.74
C GLY A 239 19.36 28.40 -11.88
N GLN A 240 20.07 27.30 -12.11
CA GLN A 240 19.71 26.34 -13.15
C GLN A 240 18.44 25.56 -12.81
N LYS A 241 17.66 25.24 -13.85
CA LYS A 241 16.55 24.29 -13.75
C LYS A 241 17.09 22.86 -13.66
N VAL A 242 16.57 22.10 -12.71
CA VAL A 242 16.95 20.73 -12.38
C VAL A 242 15.70 19.87 -12.37
N LYS A 243 15.65 18.87 -13.25
CA LYS A 243 14.55 17.90 -13.30
C LYS A 243 14.96 16.62 -12.57
N PHE A 244 14.17 16.19 -11.59
CA PHE A 244 14.31 14.89 -10.92
C PHE A 244 13.75 13.78 -11.79
N LEU A 245 14.46 12.66 -11.88
CA LEU A 245 14.11 11.55 -12.78
C LEU A 245 13.93 10.23 -12.03
N LYS A 246 14.97 9.81 -11.29
CA LYS A 246 15.03 8.50 -10.64
C LYS A 246 15.61 8.64 -9.25
N VAL A 247 15.34 7.65 -8.43
CA VAL A 247 15.98 7.48 -7.12
C VAL A 247 16.70 6.14 -7.09
N TYR A 248 17.87 6.11 -6.46
CA TYR A 248 18.57 4.88 -6.11
C TYR A 248 18.52 4.71 -4.59
N VAL A 249 18.20 3.49 -4.13
CA VAL A 249 18.20 3.11 -2.71
C VAL A 249 18.87 1.75 -2.51
N LYS A 250 19.94 1.74 -1.72
CA LYS A 250 20.57 0.52 -1.19
C LYS A 250 20.86 0.71 0.30
N GLY A 251 20.08 0.04 1.16
CA GLY A 251 20.08 0.32 2.59
C GLY A 251 19.74 1.79 2.86
N ASN A 252 20.55 2.48 3.66
CA ASN A 252 20.41 3.91 3.92
C ASN A 252 21.10 4.81 2.88
N THR A 253 21.68 4.25 1.81
CA THR A 253 22.29 5.05 0.74
C THR A 253 21.23 5.43 -0.29
N VAL A 254 20.87 6.72 -0.32
CA VAL A 254 19.93 7.27 -1.31
C VAL A 254 20.62 8.26 -2.24
N ARG A 255 20.31 8.20 -3.53
CA ARG A 255 20.78 9.15 -4.57
C ARG A 255 19.62 9.55 -5.47
N PHE A 256 19.60 10.80 -5.90
CA PHE A 256 18.67 11.25 -6.94
C PHE A 256 19.38 11.38 -8.27
N GLN A 257 18.78 10.86 -9.33
CA GLN A 257 19.19 11.17 -10.69
C GLN A 257 18.48 12.44 -11.14
N VAL A 258 19.24 13.38 -11.64
CA VAL A 258 18.75 14.69 -12.08
C VAL A 258 19.25 15.03 -13.48
N LYS A 259 18.48 15.88 -14.18
CA LYS A 259 18.82 16.43 -15.49
C LYS A 259 18.87 17.96 -15.45
N THR A 260 19.91 18.54 -16.07
CA THR A 260 20.03 19.99 -16.31
C THR A 260 20.71 20.22 -17.66
N GLY A 261 20.23 21.19 -18.46
CA GLY A 261 20.86 21.56 -19.74
C GLY A 261 21.25 20.37 -20.63
N GLY A 262 20.35 19.38 -20.80
CA GLY A 262 20.60 18.15 -21.55
C GLY A 262 21.37 17.04 -20.82
N LYS A 263 22.18 17.36 -19.80
CA LYS A 263 23.04 16.41 -19.08
C LYS A 263 22.29 15.74 -17.94
N THR A 264 22.54 14.44 -17.75
CA THR A 264 22.00 13.64 -16.63
C THR A 264 23.12 13.10 -15.74
N GLY A 265 22.94 13.19 -14.42
CA GLY A 265 23.88 12.71 -13.40
C GLY A 265 23.20 12.44 -12.06
N TRP A 266 23.94 11.88 -11.11
CA TRP A 266 23.44 11.56 -9.76
C TRP A 266 23.85 12.62 -8.75
N ILE A 267 23.01 12.95 -7.79
CA ILE A 267 23.36 13.82 -6.65
C ILE A 267 23.26 13.04 -5.33
N LYS A 268 24.08 13.45 -4.37
CA LYS A 268 23.98 12.97 -2.98
C LYS A 268 22.70 13.53 -2.35
N VAL A 269 22.14 12.79 -1.40
CA VAL A 269 20.93 13.18 -0.65
C VAL A 269 21.33 13.43 0.80
N ALA A 270 20.79 14.50 1.38
CA ALA A 270 21.02 14.84 2.78
C ALA A 270 20.34 13.84 3.72
N ASP A 271 21.00 13.55 4.84
CA ASP A 271 20.52 12.67 5.91
C ASP A 271 20.17 13.43 7.21
N ARG A 272 20.20 14.76 7.17
CA ARG A 272 19.84 15.69 8.24
C ARG A 272 19.73 17.12 7.71
N TYR A 273 19.12 18.02 8.46
CA TYR A 273 18.94 19.43 8.08
C TYR A 273 20.26 20.20 8.00
N GLU A 274 21.22 19.92 8.87
CA GLU A 274 22.50 20.64 8.96
C GLU A 274 23.53 20.19 7.91
N SER A 275 23.14 19.24 7.04
CA SER A 275 24.02 18.68 6.02
C SER A 275 24.58 19.77 5.09
N PRO A 276 25.86 19.71 4.68
CA PRO A 276 26.42 20.66 3.71
C PRO A 276 25.75 20.58 2.32
N LEU A 277 24.96 19.54 2.08
CA LEU A 277 24.14 19.39 0.88
C LEU A 277 22.93 20.34 0.87
N MET A 278 22.51 20.84 2.04
CA MET A 278 21.40 21.77 2.21
C MET A 278 21.82 23.20 1.84
N TYR A 279 20.83 24.05 1.60
CA TYR A 279 21.02 25.49 1.37
C TYR A 279 20.91 26.21 2.71
N ARG A 280 22.01 26.81 3.15
CA ARG A 280 22.04 27.69 4.33
C ARG A 280 21.55 29.07 3.91
N GLN A 281 20.48 29.54 4.52
CA GLN A 281 19.94 30.88 4.33
C GLN A 281 20.16 31.67 5.62
N GLN A 282 20.77 32.85 5.51
CA GLN A 282 20.85 33.77 6.64
C GLN A 282 19.53 34.51 6.78
N GLU A 283 18.99 34.56 7.98
CA GLU A 283 17.78 35.30 8.36
C GLU A 283 18.12 36.24 9.52
N SER A 284 17.23 37.19 9.83
CA SER A 284 17.43 38.19 10.89
C SER A 284 17.63 37.57 12.29
N TRP A 285 17.14 36.35 12.49
CA TRP A 285 17.21 35.62 13.77
C TRP A 285 18.21 34.46 13.77
N GLY A 286 19.01 34.31 12.71
CA GLY A 286 20.02 33.25 12.59
C GLY A 286 20.02 32.54 11.23
N ALA A 287 20.85 31.50 11.09
CA ALA A 287 20.94 30.72 9.87
C ALA A 287 19.93 29.57 9.87
N THR A 288 19.11 29.46 8.83
CA THR A 288 18.21 28.31 8.61
C THR A 288 18.74 27.40 7.50
N TYR A 289 18.41 26.11 7.58
CA TYR A 289 18.76 25.12 6.57
C TYR A 289 17.52 24.75 5.76
N ARG A 290 17.58 24.98 4.45
CA ARG A 290 16.48 24.72 3.51
C ARG A 290 16.90 23.71 2.45
N PRO A 291 15.93 23.02 1.82
CA PRO A 291 16.18 22.26 0.60
C PRO A 291 16.98 23.07 -0.42
N PRO A 292 17.97 22.49 -1.13
CA PRO A 292 18.81 23.23 -2.07
C PRO A 292 18.10 23.52 -3.41
N PHE A 293 16.78 23.42 -3.45
CA PHE A 293 15.93 23.67 -4.60
C PHE A 293 14.75 24.56 -4.19
N LYS A 294 14.50 25.61 -4.96
CA LYS A 294 13.45 26.61 -4.69
C LYS A 294 12.08 25.94 -4.68
N GLY A 295 11.26 26.25 -3.66
CA GLY A 295 9.86 25.78 -3.58
C GLY A 295 9.67 24.37 -3.04
N LEU A 296 10.74 23.76 -2.50
CA LEU A 296 10.64 22.50 -1.73
C LEU A 296 10.66 22.73 -0.21
N PHE A 297 11.01 23.95 0.21
CA PHE A 297 10.69 24.44 1.54
C PHE A 297 9.16 24.62 1.55
N LEU A 298 8.42 23.85 2.35
CA LEU A 298 6.95 23.78 2.43
C LEU A 298 6.23 22.82 1.47
N ALA A 299 6.89 21.82 0.88
CA ALA A 299 6.19 20.68 0.28
C ALA A 299 5.89 19.62 1.37
N GLY A 300 5.04 19.98 2.33
CA GLY A 300 4.30 19.10 3.22
C GLY A 300 2.87 19.06 2.73
#